data_AF-A0A7J7C0Y7-F1
#
_entry.id   AF-A0A7J7C0Y7-F1
#
_cell.length_a   1.000
_cell.length_b   1.000
_cell.length_c   1.000
_cell.angle_alpha   90.00
_cell.angle_beta   90.00
_cell.angle_gamma   90.00
#
_symmetry.space_group_name_H-M   'P 1'
#
loop_
_entity.id
_entity.type
_entity.pdbx_description
1 polymer ?
#
loop_
_entity_poly.entity_id
_entity_poly.type
_entity_poly.pdbx_seq_one_letter_code
_entity_poly.pdbx_strand_id
1 'polypeptide(L)'
;MNVLVHLSLSSAPTAIRAAANTYCQLLLSQSDNNVKLIVLDRLNELKSSHRDIMVDMIMDVLRALSSPNLDIRRKALNIVLELITPRNINEVVLMLKKEVVKTQSGELEKNGEYRQLLIQTIHSCAIKFPEVASTVIHLLMDFLGDSNVASAVDVALFVREIIETNPNLRVSIIARLLDTFYQIRAARACSCGLWIIGEYCLSLSEVESGIATIT
;
A
#
# COMPACT_ATOMS: atom_id res chain seq x y z
N MET A 1 30.64 18.07 -9.18
CA MET A 1 30.11 18.23 -10.56
C MET A 1 30.66 17.19 -11.55
N ASN A 2 31.80 16.52 -11.29
CA ASN A 2 32.39 15.54 -12.22
C ASN A 2 31.89 14.09 -12.11
N VAL A 3 31.10 13.72 -11.10
CA VAL A 3 30.56 12.35 -10.96
C VAL A 3 29.30 12.13 -11.81
N LEU A 4 28.54 13.19 -12.10
CA LEU A 4 27.28 13.08 -12.85
C LEU A 4 27.47 12.93 -14.37
N VAL A 5 28.62 13.34 -14.92
CA VAL A 5 28.89 13.24 -16.38
C VAL A 5 29.44 11.86 -16.77
N HIS A 6 30.02 11.09 -15.83
CA HIS A 6 30.58 9.77 -16.13
C HIS A 6 29.53 8.64 -16.19
N LEU A 7 28.32 8.88 -15.67
CA LEU A 7 27.20 7.92 -15.74
C LEU A 7 26.52 7.88 -17.11
N SER A 8 26.72 8.88 -17.95
CA SER A 8 26.14 8.97 -19.29
C SER A 8 26.72 7.96 -20.29
N LEU A 9 27.83 7.28 -19.97
CA LEU A 9 28.59 6.44 -20.90
C LEU A 9 28.90 5.02 -20.41
N SER A 10 28.50 4.65 -19.19
CA SER A 10 28.76 3.31 -18.66
C SER A 10 27.49 2.49 -18.51
N SER A 11 27.25 1.58 -19.46
CA SER A 11 26.23 0.52 -19.36
C SER A 11 26.64 -0.62 -18.41
N ALA A 12 27.75 -0.46 -17.67
CA ALA A 12 28.24 -1.48 -16.77
C ALA A 12 27.27 -1.63 -15.58
N PRO A 13 26.72 -2.84 -15.33
CA PRO A 13 25.77 -3.07 -14.25
C PRO A 13 26.27 -2.64 -12.86
N THR A 14 27.58 -2.73 -12.63
CA THR A 14 28.24 -2.30 -11.39
C THR A 14 28.19 -0.78 -11.19
N ALA A 15 28.39 0.00 -12.26
CA ALA A 15 28.32 1.46 -12.21
C ALA A 15 26.88 1.94 -11.97
N ILE A 16 25.91 1.32 -12.65
CA ILE A 16 24.48 1.61 -12.46
C ILE A 16 24.04 1.29 -11.03
N ARG A 17 24.45 0.13 -10.49
CA ARG A 17 24.15 -0.23 -9.10
C ARG A 17 24.79 0.75 -8.11
N ALA A 18 26.02 1.18 -8.33
CA ALA A 18 26.68 2.17 -7.49
C ALA A 18 25.94 3.52 -7.52
N ALA A 19 25.44 3.94 -8.68
CA ALA A 19 24.62 5.15 -8.81
C ALA A 19 23.28 5.02 -8.07
N ALA A 20 22.56 3.91 -8.26
CA ALA A 20 21.31 3.63 -7.56
C ALA A 20 21.49 3.67 -6.03
N ASN A 21 22.55 3.04 -5.51
CA ASN A 21 22.92 3.11 -4.10
C ASN A 21 23.20 4.55 -3.63
N THR A 22 23.94 5.32 -4.42
CA THR A 22 24.25 6.72 -4.10
C THR A 22 22.98 7.56 -4.04
N TYR A 23 22.06 7.38 -4.99
CA TYR A 23 20.76 8.06 -4.98
C TYR A 23 19.92 7.65 -3.77
N CYS A 24 19.86 6.37 -3.40
CA CYS A 24 19.16 5.92 -2.20
C CYS A 24 19.75 6.52 -0.92
N GLN A 25 21.08 6.65 -0.83
CA GLN A 25 21.74 7.33 0.30
C GLN A 25 21.37 8.81 0.36
N LEU A 26 21.38 9.52 -0.78
CA LEU A 26 20.97 10.93 -0.85
C LEU A 26 19.51 11.12 -0.44
N LEU A 27 18.63 10.18 -0.80
CA LEU A 27 17.22 10.22 -0.44
C LEU A 27 17.01 10.22 1.09
N LEU A 28 17.90 9.56 1.83
CA LEU A 28 17.85 9.48 3.29
C LEU A 28 18.63 10.61 3.97
N SER A 29 19.77 11.02 3.42
CA SER A 29 20.68 11.96 4.08
C SER A 29 20.29 13.43 3.89
N GLN A 30 19.63 13.76 2.79
CA GLN A 30 19.30 15.15 2.46
C GLN A 30 18.10 15.63 3.28
N SER A 31 18.08 16.91 3.65
CA SER A 31 16.93 17.54 4.35
C SER A 31 15.97 18.24 3.38
N ASP A 32 16.45 18.70 2.23
CA ASP A 32 15.66 19.41 1.24
C ASP A 32 14.75 18.46 0.45
N ASN A 33 13.43 18.71 0.50
CA ASN A 33 12.44 17.93 -0.21
C ASN A 33 12.58 18.01 -1.73
N ASN A 34 13.00 19.16 -2.28
CA ASN A 34 13.22 19.32 -3.72
C ASN A 34 14.37 18.43 -4.20
N VAL A 35 15.45 18.33 -3.40
CA VAL A 35 16.57 17.44 -3.70
C VAL A 35 16.10 15.98 -3.69
N LYS A 36 15.29 15.58 -2.70
CA LYS A 36 14.72 14.23 -2.64
C LYS A 36 13.81 13.92 -3.84
N LEU A 37 12.99 14.88 -4.26
CA LEU A 37 12.12 14.73 -5.44
C LEU A 37 12.95 14.53 -6.72
N ILE A 38 13.98 15.34 -6.92
CA ILE A 38 14.93 15.19 -8.06
C ILE A 38 15.62 13.83 -8.01
N VAL A 39 16.07 13.38 -6.83
CA VAL A 39 16.68 12.06 -6.66
C VAL A 39 15.70 10.94 -7.02
N LEU A 40 14.43 11.06 -6.63
CA LEU A 40 13.38 10.12 -7.02
C LEU A 40 13.08 10.16 -8.52
N ASP A 41 13.20 11.31 -9.20
CA ASP A 41 13.14 11.39 -10.67
C ASP A 41 14.26 10.57 -11.31
N ARG A 42 15.50 10.71 -10.82
CA ARG A 42 16.64 9.93 -11.31
C ARG A 42 16.50 8.44 -11.04
N LEU A 43 15.97 8.04 -9.89
CA LEU A 43 15.66 6.63 -9.60
C LEU A 43 14.58 6.09 -10.55
N ASN A 44 13.57 6.89 -10.90
CA ASN A 44 12.53 6.46 -11.84
C ASN A 44 13.06 6.32 -13.29
N GLU A 45 13.95 7.22 -13.72
CA GLU A 45 14.68 7.10 -14.99
C GLU A 45 15.53 5.81 -15.01
N LEU A 46 16.30 5.55 -13.95
CA LEU A 46 17.08 4.31 -13.81
C LEU A 46 16.20 3.06 -13.84
N LYS A 47 15.04 3.09 -13.17
CA LYS A 47 14.05 1.99 -13.22
C LYS A 47 13.56 1.72 -14.64
N SER A 48 13.44 2.76 -15.47
CA SER A 48 12.93 2.62 -16.84
C SER A 48 13.99 2.01 -17.76
N SER A 49 15.26 2.37 -17.57
CA SER A 49 16.38 1.87 -18.40
C SER A 49 17.00 0.57 -17.90
N HIS A 50 16.97 0.31 -16.58
CA HIS A 50 17.73 -0.74 -15.90
C HIS A 50 16.92 -1.42 -14.79
N ARG A 51 15.70 -1.86 -15.15
CA ARG A 51 14.73 -2.49 -14.24
C ARG A 51 15.32 -3.60 -13.38
N ASP A 52 16.08 -4.53 -13.97
CA ASP A 52 16.60 -5.71 -13.26
C ASP A 52 17.50 -5.34 -12.07
N ILE A 53 18.30 -4.28 -12.21
CA ILE A 53 19.16 -3.77 -11.14
C ILE A 53 18.30 -3.06 -10.08
N MET A 54 17.27 -2.34 -10.51
CA MET A 54 16.39 -1.59 -9.61
C MET A 54 15.48 -2.48 -8.77
N VAL A 55 15.15 -3.69 -9.24
CA VAL A 55 14.41 -4.69 -8.43
C VAL A 55 15.16 -5.02 -7.14
N ASP A 56 16.49 -5.09 -7.18
CA ASP A 56 17.33 -5.32 -6.00
C ASP A 56 17.34 -4.14 -5.02
N MET A 57 16.95 -2.94 -5.48
CA MET A 57 16.99 -1.69 -4.71
C MET A 57 15.64 -1.25 -4.14
N ILE A 58 14.62 -2.08 -4.30
CA ILE A 58 13.24 -1.75 -3.92
C ILE A 58 13.11 -1.40 -2.42
N MET A 59 13.82 -2.11 -1.55
CA MET A 59 13.79 -1.89 -0.11
C MET A 59 14.51 -0.59 0.28
N ASP A 60 15.58 -0.24 -0.42
CA ASP A 60 16.29 1.04 -0.24
C ASP A 60 15.41 2.22 -0.66
N VAL A 61 14.68 2.11 -1.78
CA VAL A 61 13.69 3.11 -2.21
C VAL A 61 12.56 3.24 -1.19
N LEU A 62 12.06 2.12 -0.63
CA LEU A 62 11.02 2.13 0.40
C LEU A 62 11.43 2.85 1.68
N ARG A 63 12.72 2.97 2.00
CA ARG A 63 13.16 3.76 3.17
C ARG A 63 12.80 5.24 3.06
N ALA A 64 12.50 5.73 1.84
CA ALA A 64 11.98 7.09 1.60
C ALA A 64 10.66 7.39 2.32
N LEU A 65 9.89 6.36 2.72
CA LEU A 65 8.64 6.53 3.47
C LEU A 65 8.82 7.20 4.84
N SER A 66 10.04 7.14 5.38
CA SER A 66 10.45 7.90 6.58
C SER A 66 10.33 9.42 6.41
N SER A 67 10.33 9.93 5.18
CA SER A 67 10.08 11.35 4.90
C SER A 67 8.69 11.75 5.37
N PRO A 68 8.50 12.91 6.04
CA PRO A 68 7.17 13.40 6.40
C PRO A 68 6.40 14.00 5.22
N ASN A 69 7.05 14.22 4.07
CA ASN A 69 6.43 14.81 2.88
C ASN A 69 5.67 13.75 2.06
N LEU A 70 4.41 14.03 1.76
CA LEU A 70 3.52 13.10 1.08
C LEU A 70 3.89 12.86 -0.40
N ASP A 71 4.39 13.86 -1.11
CA ASP A 71 4.80 13.73 -2.52
C ASP A 71 5.99 12.78 -2.68
N ILE A 72 6.96 12.85 -1.76
CA ILE A 72 8.10 11.94 -1.68
C ILE A 72 7.61 10.50 -1.44
N ARG A 73 6.69 10.32 -0.48
CA ARG A 73 6.09 9.01 -0.18
C ARG A 73 5.37 8.45 -1.40
N ARG A 74 4.50 9.24 -2.03
CA ARG A 74 3.74 8.86 -3.22
C ARG A 74 4.64 8.45 -4.37
N LYS A 75 5.66 9.26 -4.66
CA LYS A 75 6.59 9.00 -5.76
C LYS A 75 7.46 7.77 -5.50
N ALA A 76 7.90 7.55 -4.27
CA ALA A 76 8.60 6.34 -3.89
C ALA A 76 7.71 5.09 -4.07
N LEU A 77 6.46 5.12 -3.60
CA LEU A 77 5.52 4.01 -3.75
C LEU A 77 5.20 3.71 -5.21
N ASN A 78 5.05 4.72 -6.07
CA ASN A 78 4.85 4.52 -7.50
C ASN A 78 6.02 3.76 -8.14
N ILE A 79 7.26 4.13 -7.80
CA ILE A 79 8.45 3.40 -8.28
C ILE A 79 8.44 1.95 -7.77
N VAL A 80 8.12 1.76 -6.48
CA VAL A 80 8.07 0.43 -5.85
C VAL A 80 7.03 -0.47 -6.51
N LEU A 81 5.81 0.03 -6.77
CA LEU A 81 4.73 -0.72 -7.43
C LEU A 81 5.11 -1.17 -8.85
N GLU A 82 6.00 -0.44 -9.52
CA GLU A 82 6.54 -0.89 -10.80
C GLU A 82 7.61 -1.97 -10.63
N LEU A 83 8.32 -2.05 -9.50
CA LEU A 83 9.44 -2.97 -9.25
C LEU A 83 9.06 -4.25 -8.48
N ILE A 84 7.83 -4.37 -7.98
CA ILE A 84 7.38 -5.57 -7.26
C ILE A 84 7.42 -6.83 -8.14
N THR A 85 7.89 -7.91 -7.55
CA THR A 85 8.03 -9.25 -8.13
C THR A 85 7.65 -10.31 -7.09
N PRO A 86 7.39 -11.58 -7.48
CA PRO A 86 7.15 -12.66 -6.52
C PRO A 86 8.27 -12.83 -5.48
N ARG A 87 9.50 -12.40 -5.81
CA ARG A 87 10.67 -12.54 -4.92
C ARG A 87 10.67 -11.54 -3.77
N ASN A 88 10.12 -10.34 -3.98
CA ASN A 88 10.22 -9.23 -3.01
C ASN A 88 8.87 -8.83 -2.39
N ILE A 89 7.74 -9.29 -2.93
CA ILE A 89 6.41 -8.82 -2.52
C ILE A 89 6.12 -9.01 -1.02
N ASN A 90 6.55 -10.13 -0.44
CA ASN A 90 6.34 -10.41 0.98
C ASN A 90 7.01 -9.36 1.88
N GLU A 91 8.24 -8.95 1.53
CA GLU A 91 8.99 -7.96 2.29
C GLU A 91 8.39 -6.55 2.12
N VAL A 92 8.00 -6.21 0.89
CA VAL A 92 7.31 -4.94 0.56
C VAL A 92 6.02 -4.81 1.36
N VAL A 93 5.15 -5.83 1.30
CA VAL A 93 3.86 -5.83 2.02
C VAL A 93 4.09 -5.77 3.53
N LEU A 94 5.08 -6.49 4.06
CA LEU A 94 5.43 -6.41 5.48
C LEU A 94 5.84 -5.00 5.91
N MET A 95 6.61 -4.29 5.08
CA MET A 95 6.99 -2.90 5.35
C MET A 95 5.79 -1.95 5.29
N LEU A 96 4.91 -2.11 4.29
CA LEU A 96 3.68 -1.31 4.17
C LEU A 96 2.75 -1.53 5.37
N LYS A 97 2.60 -2.77 5.86
CA LYS A 97 1.85 -3.07 7.10
C LYS A 97 2.39 -2.29 8.30
N LYS A 98 3.72 -2.25 8.47
CA LYS A 98 4.35 -1.48 9.56
C LYS A 98 4.03 0.01 9.43
N GLU A 99 4.06 0.56 8.22
CA GLU A 99 3.69 1.96 7.98
C GLU A 99 2.21 2.22 8.29
N VAL A 100 1.30 1.32 7.89
CA VAL A 100 -0.13 1.43 8.22
C VAL A 100 -0.36 1.47 9.73
N VAL A 101 0.28 0.57 10.49
CA VAL A 101 0.18 0.56 11.96
C VAL A 101 0.65 1.89 12.57
N LYS A 102 1.72 2.51 12.05
CA LYS A 102 2.17 3.83 12.51
C LYS A 102 1.10 4.92 12.33
N THR A 103 0.26 4.79 11.30
CA THR A 103 -0.84 5.74 11.06
C THR A 103 -2.02 5.57 12.02
N GLN A 104 -2.09 4.48 12.78
CA GLN A 104 -3.10 4.27 13.83
C GLN A 104 -2.75 5.03 15.12
N SER A 105 -1.46 5.12 15.45
CA SER A 105 -0.96 5.73 16.69
C SER A 105 -0.91 7.26 16.71
N GLY A 106 -1.23 7.94 15.60
CA GLY A 106 -1.12 9.40 15.51
C GLY A 106 -2.46 10.07 15.18
N GLU A 107 -3.03 10.77 16.17
CA GLU A 107 -4.32 11.50 16.11
C GLU A 107 -4.35 12.72 15.15
N LEU A 108 -3.36 12.91 14.28
CA LEU A 108 -3.31 14.07 13.39
C LEU A 108 -4.02 13.76 12.06
N GLU A 109 -4.98 14.62 11.67
CA GLU A 109 -5.66 14.59 10.36
C GLU A 109 -4.69 14.45 9.17
N LYS A 110 -3.44 14.94 9.32
CA LYS A 110 -2.35 14.78 8.33
C LYS A 110 -1.99 13.32 8.01
N ASN A 111 -2.32 12.37 8.88
CA ASN A 111 -2.10 10.95 8.62
C ASN A 111 -3.16 10.34 7.70
N GLY A 112 -4.32 10.98 7.52
CA GLY A 112 -5.42 10.45 6.70
C GLY A 112 -5.02 10.25 5.25
N GLU A 113 -4.37 11.23 4.62
CA GLU A 113 -3.92 11.13 3.22
C GLU A 113 -2.80 10.10 3.04
N TYR A 114 -1.87 10.04 3.99
CA TYR A 114 -0.80 9.04 3.94
C TYR A 114 -1.34 7.62 4.12
N ARG A 115 -2.26 7.43 5.07
CA ARG A 115 -2.93 6.15 5.29
C ARG A 115 -3.70 5.71 4.05
N GLN A 116 -4.46 6.62 3.43
CA GLN A 116 -5.15 6.32 2.18
C GLN A 116 -4.16 5.86 1.10
N LEU A 117 -3.05 6.57 0.92
CA LEU A 117 -2.00 6.21 -0.03
C LEU A 117 -1.42 4.81 0.24
N LEU A 118 -1.20 4.45 1.51
CA LEU A 118 -0.75 3.11 1.89
C LEU A 118 -1.79 2.04 1.57
N ILE A 119 -3.07 2.29 1.89
CA ILE A 119 -4.19 1.37 1.59
C ILE A 119 -4.27 1.09 0.09
N GLN A 120 -4.26 2.13 -0.74
CA GLN A 120 -4.29 2.00 -2.21
C GLN A 120 -3.07 1.23 -2.76
N THR A 121 -1.90 1.44 -2.16
CA THR A 121 -0.68 0.73 -2.54
C THR A 121 -0.79 -0.76 -2.17
N ILE A 122 -1.25 -1.08 -0.96
CA ILE A 122 -1.44 -2.46 -0.51
C ILE A 122 -2.50 -3.17 -1.36
N HIS A 123 -3.60 -2.48 -1.69
CA HIS A 123 -4.63 -2.98 -2.59
C HIS A 123 -4.02 -3.34 -3.95
N SER A 124 -3.25 -2.44 -4.55
CA SER A 124 -2.55 -2.69 -5.83
C SER A 124 -1.61 -3.90 -5.76
N CYS A 125 -0.89 -4.06 -4.64
CA CYS A 125 -0.05 -5.23 -4.38
C CYS A 125 -0.87 -6.52 -4.31
N ALA A 126 -2.00 -6.52 -3.60
CA ALA A 126 -2.85 -7.70 -3.40
C ALA A 126 -3.63 -8.11 -4.65
N ILE A 127 -4.01 -7.17 -5.53
CA ILE A 127 -4.55 -7.51 -6.87
C ILE A 127 -3.49 -8.23 -7.69
N LYS A 128 -2.25 -7.71 -7.69
CA LYS A 128 -1.15 -8.26 -8.50
C LYS A 128 -0.62 -9.59 -7.95
N PHE A 129 -0.70 -9.78 -6.64
CA PHE A 129 -0.21 -10.95 -5.90
C PHE A 129 -1.26 -11.39 -4.87
N PRO A 130 -2.31 -12.12 -5.30
CA PRO A 130 -3.44 -12.50 -4.43
C PRO A 130 -3.02 -13.25 -3.15
N GLU A 131 -1.89 -13.96 -3.17
CA GLU A 131 -1.37 -14.70 -2.02
C GLU A 131 -1.11 -13.82 -0.79
N VAL A 132 -0.81 -12.53 -0.99
CA VAL A 132 -0.54 -11.61 0.12
C VAL A 132 -1.81 -11.02 0.75
N ALA A 133 -2.98 -11.15 0.11
CA ALA A 133 -4.24 -10.56 0.56
C ALA A 133 -4.61 -11.04 1.98
N SER A 134 -4.45 -12.34 2.24
CA SER A 134 -4.70 -12.96 3.55
C SER A 134 -3.91 -12.31 4.70
N THR A 135 -2.75 -11.73 4.39
CA THR A 135 -1.84 -11.13 5.39
C THR A 135 -2.22 -9.69 5.75
N VAL A 136 -3.01 -9.01 4.92
CA VAL A 136 -3.32 -7.57 5.05
C VAL A 136 -4.79 -7.30 5.28
N ILE A 137 -5.69 -8.17 4.81
CA ILE A 137 -7.13 -7.88 4.74
C ILE A 137 -7.72 -7.50 6.11
N HIS A 138 -7.46 -8.28 7.15
CA HIS A 138 -8.00 -8.01 8.48
C HIS A 138 -7.44 -6.72 9.10
N LEU A 139 -6.17 -6.40 8.85
CA LEU A 139 -5.58 -5.13 9.30
C LEU A 139 -6.26 -3.95 8.59
N LEU A 140 -6.54 -4.06 7.30
CA LEU A 140 -7.18 -2.99 6.55
C LEU A 140 -8.66 -2.81 6.94
N MET A 141 -9.37 -3.88 7.28
CA MET A 141 -10.76 -3.82 7.73
C MET A 141 -10.94 -2.96 8.99
N ASP A 142 -9.91 -2.80 9.83
CA ASP A 142 -9.95 -1.90 10.99
C ASP A 142 -10.18 -0.43 10.61
N PHE A 143 -9.96 -0.07 9.34
CA PHE A 143 -10.18 1.27 8.79
C PHE A 143 -11.50 1.42 8.04
N LEU A 144 -12.42 0.44 8.11
CA LEU A 144 -13.79 0.61 7.59
C LEU A 144 -14.55 1.72 8.33
N GLY A 145 -14.24 1.95 9.60
CA GLY A 145 -14.79 3.03 10.43
C GLY A 145 -13.97 4.32 10.46
N ASP A 146 -13.00 4.46 9.55
CA ASP A 146 -12.08 5.60 9.52
C ASP A 146 -12.80 6.94 9.33
N SER A 147 -12.33 7.99 10.02
CA SER A 147 -12.81 9.35 9.84
C SER A 147 -12.48 9.91 8.45
N ASN A 148 -11.39 9.44 7.83
CA ASN A 148 -11.12 9.69 6.43
C ASN A 148 -12.04 8.81 5.57
N VAL A 149 -13.11 9.43 5.06
CA VAL A 149 -14.09 8.80 4.15
C VAL A 149 -13.43 8.10 2.98
N ALA A 150 -12.38 8.68 2.39
CA ALA A 150 -11.73 8.10 1.22
C ALA A 150 -10.96 6.82 1.57
N SER A 151 -10.33 6.77 2.76
CA SER A 151 -9.71 5.53 3.27
C SER A 151 -10.73 4.44 3.53
N ALA A 152 -11.85 4.77 4.19
CA ALA A 152 -12.91 3.80 4.47
C ALA A 152 -13.52 3.22 3.18
N VAL A 153 -13.72 4.05 2.15
CA VAL A 153 -14.22 3.61 0.85
C VAL A 153 -13.21 2.71 0.14
N ASP A 154 -11.93 3.09 0.11
CA ASP A 154 -10.87 2.28 -0.51
C ASP A 154 -10.78 0.89 0.17
N VAL A 155 -10.90 0.82 1.49
CA VAL A 155 -10.95 -0.46 2.23
C VAL A 155 -12.17 -1.27 1.87
N ALA A 156 -13.36 -0.67 1.80
CA ALA A 156 -14.59 -1.41 1.47
C ALA A 156 -14.52 -2.02 0.05
N LEU A 157 -13.99 -1.26 -0.91
CA LEU A 157 -13.75 -1.75 -2.28
C LEU A 157 -12.70 -2.85 -2.31
N PHE A 158 -11.63 -2.72 -1.51
CA PHE A 158 -10.63 -3.77 -1.37
C PHE A 158 -11.23 -5.07 -0.81
N VAL A 159 -12.03 -4.98 0.26
CA VAL A 159 -12.69 -6.15 0.86
C VAL A 159 -13.61 -6.83 -0.14
N ARG A 160 -14.37 -6.05 -0.92
CA ARG A 160 -15.22 -6.55 -2.00
C ARG A 160 -14.44 -7.36 -3.03
N GLU A 161 -13.32 -6.84 -3.50
CA GLU A 161 -12.53 -7.51 -4.54
C GLU A 161 -11.85 -8.78 -3.98
N ILE A 162 -11.37 -8.75 -2.74
CA ILE A 162 -10.75 -9.92 -2.11
C ILE A 162 -11.77 -11.03 -1.87
N ILE A 163 -12.98 -10.72 -1.41
CA ILE A 163 -13.99 -11.78 -1.19
C ILE A 163 -14.46 -12.43 -2.50
N GLU A 164 -14.51 -11.66 -3.59
CA GLU A 164 -14.81 -12.17 -4.95
C GLU A 164 -13.70 -13.10 -5.48
N THR A 165 -12.43 -12.77 -5.21
CA THR A 165 -11.27 -13.46 -5.79
C THR A 165 -10.69 -14.56 -4.89
N ASN A 166 -10.96 -14.54 -3.59
CA ASN A 166 -10.38 -15.45 -2.59
C ASN A 166 -11.46 -16.14 -1.73
N PRO A 167 -12.10 -17.22 -2.23
CA PRO A 167 -13.18 -17.91 -1.52
C PRO A 167 -12.80 -18.40 -0.11
N ASN A 168 -11.52 -18.73 0.09
CA ASN A 168 -10.99 -19.19 1.37
C ASN A 168 -11.04 -18.12 2.47
N LEU A 169 -11.04 -16.83 2.10
CA LEU A 169 -11.12 -15.71 3.04
C LEU A 169 -12.56 -15.28 3.34
N ARG A 170 -13.56 -15.80 2.61
CA ARG A 170 -14.97 -15.40 2.75
C ARG A 170 -15.47 -15.49 4.18
N VAL A 171 -15.26 -16.64 4.83
CA VAL A 171 -15.74 -16.88 6.21
C VAL A 171 -15.16 -15.83 7.17
N SER A 172 -13.86 -15.58 7.11
CA SER A 172 -13.19 -14.65 8.03
C SER A 172 -13.54 -13.19 7.73
N ILE A 173 -13.72 -12.83 6.45
CA ILE A 173 -14.16 -11.50 6.04
C ILE A 173 -15.57 -11.22 6.54
N ILE A 174 -16.51 -12.15 6.34
CA ILE A 174 -17.91 -11.96 6.76
C ILE A 174 -17.99 -11.83 8.28
N ALA A 175 -17.35 -12.73 9.03
CA ALA A 175 -17.31 -12.64 10.48
C ALA A 175 -16.77 -11.28 10.96
N ARG A 176 -15.62 -10.84 10.40
CA ARG A 176 -15.03 -9.55 10.78
C ARG A 176 -15.87 -8.35 10.36
N LEU A 177 -16.52 -8.41 9.20
CA LEU A 177 -17.35 -7.33 8.69
C LEU A 177 -18.59 -7.16 9.58
N LEU A 178 -19.26 -8.25 9.95
CA LEU A 178 -20.40 -8.21 10.88
C LEU A 178 -19.99 -7.62 12.24
N ASP A 179 -18.87 -8.07 12.80
CA ASP A 179 -18.35 -7.57 14.09
C ASP A 179 -18.02 -6.07 14.08
N THR A 180 -17.69 -5.50 12.92
CA THR A 180 -17.22 -4.11 12.80
C THR A 180 -18.19 -3.19 12.06
N PHE A 181 -19.31 -3.72 11.56
CA PHE A 181 -20.22 -3.02 10.65
C PHE A 181 -20.76 -1.71 11.24
N TYR A 182 -21.09 -1.72 12.53
CA TYR A 182 -21.62 -0.56 13.26
C TYR A 182 -20.63 0.63 13.33
N GLN A 183 -19.35 0.40 13.06
CA GLN A 183 -18.31 1.44 13.08
C GLN A 183 -18.26 2.23 11.77
N ILE A 184 -18.86 1.72 10.68
CA ILE A 184 -18.77 2.30 9.35
C ILE A 184 -19.61 3.58 9.26
N ARG A 185 -18.94 4.73 9.13
CA ARG A 185 -19.60 6.05 9.03
C ARG A 185 -19.78 6.51 7.59
N ALA A 186 -18.89 6.09 6.69
CA ALA A 186 -18.93 6.51 5.29
C ALA A 186 -20.06 5.79 4.54
N ALA A 187 -21.05 6.54 4.03
CA ALA A 187 -22.23 5.96 3.37
C ALA A 187 -21.86 4.99 2.23
N ARG A 188 -20.89 5.35 1.38
CA ARG A 188 -20.43 4.48 0.28
C ARG A 188 -19.76 3.20 0.77
N ALA A 189 -18.98 3.26 1.85
CA ALA A 189 -18.36 2.09 2.46
C ALA A 189 -19.44 1.20 3.10
N CYS A 190 -20.42 1.79 3.77
CA CYS A 190 -21.55 1.10 4.37
C CYS A 190 -22.39 0.38 3.30
N SER A 191 -22.74 1.06 2.20
CA SER A 191 -23.46 0.43 1.07
C SER A 191 -22.69 -0.75 0.47
N CYS A 192 -21.36 -0.64 0.36
CA CYS A 192 -20.52 -1.74 -0.08
C CYS A 192 -20.52 -2.89 0.94
N GLY A 193 -20.44 -2.60 2.23
CA GLY A 193 -20.53 -3.60 3.30
C GLY A 193 -21.86 -4.34 3.31
N LEU A 194 -22.98 -3.63 3.14
CA LEU A 194 -24.31 -4.23 3.01
C LEU A 194 -24.39 -5.16 1.80
N TRP A 195 -23.84 -4.73 0.66
CA TRP A 195 -23.78 -5.56 -0.53
C TRP A 195 -22.97 -6.84 -0.28
N ILE A 196 -21.81 -6.74 0.38
CA ILE A 196 -20.98 -7.90 0.73
C ILE A 196 -21.75 -8.86 1.66
N ILE A 197 -22.40 -8.34 2.71
CA ILE A 197 -23.21 -9.16 3.63
C ILE A 197 -24.35 -9.86 2.88
N GLY A 198 -25.08 -9.12 2.05
CA GLY A 198 -26.21 -9.66 1.29
C GLY A 198 -25.83 -10.75 0.29
N GLU A 199 -24.66 -10.64 -0.34
CA GLU A 199 -24.20 -11.60 -1.34
C GLU A 199 -23.47 -12.82 -0.72
N TYR A 200 -22.72 -12.62 0.37
CA TYR A 200 -21.77 -13.61 0.89
C TYR A 200 -22.11 -14.22 2.25
N CYS A 201 -23.22 -13.83 2.89
CA CYS A 201 -23.84 -14.62 3.95
C CYS A 201 -24.58 -15.82 3.32
N LEU A 202 -23.97 -17.01 3.37
CA LEU A 202 -24.42 -18.18 2.62
C LEU A 202 -25.12 -19.23 3.49
N SER A 203 -24.98 -19.15 4.81
CA SER A 203 -25.68 -20.02 5.76
C SER A 203 -26.81 -19.28 6.49
N LEU A 204 -27.81 -20.03 6.97
CA LEU A 204 -28.93 -19.45 7.73
C LEU A 204 -28.43 -18.63 8.92
N SER A 205 -27.46 -19.15 9.67
CA SER A 205 -26.87 -18.45 10.82
C SER A 205 -26.18 -17.14 10.43
N GLU A 206 -25.49 -17.10 9.29
CA GLU A 206 -24.87 -15.87 8.79
C GLU A 206 -25.91 -14.85 8.30
N VAL A 207 -27.00 -15.31 7.68
CA VAL A 207 -28.10 -14.45 7.25
C VAL A 207 -28.81 -13.83 8.46
N GLU A 208 -29.12 -14.63 9.47
CA GLU A 208 -29.71 -14.15 10.73
C GLU A 208 -28.81 -13.13 11.42
N SER A 209 -27.51 -13.43 11.52
CA SER A 209 -26.52 -12.49 12.08
C SER A 209 -26.40 -11.21 11.24
N GLY A 210 -26.44 -11.33 9.91
CA GLY A 210 -26.41 -10.20 8.99
C GLY A 210 -27.59 -9.26 9.20
N ILE A 211 -28.82 -9.82 9.24
CA ILE A 211 -30.03 -9.03 9.51
C ILE A 211 -29.94 -8.34 10.87
N ALA A 212 -29.58 -9.08 11.92
CA ALA A 212 -29.46 -8.53 13.27
C ALA A 212 -28.42 -7.41 13.40
N THR A 213 -27.38 -7.42 12.56
CA THR A 213 -26.33 -6.39 12.55
C THR A 213 -26.81 -5.08 11.89
N ILE A 214 -27.78 -5.17 10.97
CA ILE A 214 -28.25 -4.05 10.15
C ILE A 214 -29.50 -3.37 10.76
N THR A 215 -30.27 -4.10 11.57
CA THR A 215 -31.46 -3.62 12.29
C THR A 215 -31.13 -2.99 13.64
#